data_AF-A0A0M8T3S2-F1
#
_entry.id   AF-A0A0M8T3S2-F1
#
_cell.length_a   1.000
_cell.length_b   1.000
_cell.length_c   1.000
_cell.angle_alpha   90.00
_cell.angle_beta   90.00
_cell.angle_gamma   90.00
#
_symmetry.space_group_name_H-M   'P 1'
#
loop_
_entity.id
_entity.type
_entity.pdbx_description
1 polymer ?
#
loop_
_entity_poly.entity_id
_entity_poly.type
_entity_poly.pdbx_seq_one_letter_code
_entity_poly.pdbx_strand_id
1 'polypeptide(L)'
;MDLTGFKVEASDGSIGKVDKHSEDVGAAYIVVDTGTWIFGKEVLLPAGVVVRVDPKEKKIYVDRTKDQIKSAPEFDKEKHLGNPDYHQQVGTYYAHPRPRPMM
;
A
#
# COMPACT_ATOMS: atom_id res chain seq x y z
N MET A 1 5.67 4.99 12.65
CA MET A 1 4.93 6.28 12.67
C MET A 1 3.57 6.05 12.05
N ASP A 2 2.48 6.39 12.74
CA ASP A 2 1.13 6.07 12.27
C ASP A 2 0.74 6.91 11.05
N LEU A 3 0.58 6.24 9.91
CA LEU A 3 0.11 6.84 8.65
C LEU A 3 -1.39 6.64 8.42
N THR A 4 -2.05 5.92 9.34
CA THR A 4 -3.49 5.62 9.29
C THR A 4 -4.31 6.92 9.25
N GLY A 5 -5.25 7.01 8.30
CA GLY A 5 -6.08 8.19 8.08
C GLY A 5 -5.44 9.32 7.28
N PHE A 6 -4.19 9.16 6.81
CA PHE A 6 -3.58 10.14 5.92
C PHE A 6 -4.26 10.13 4.56
N LYS A 7 -4.45 11.30 3.94
CA LYS A 7 -4.97 11.38 2.57
C LYS A 7 -3.90 10.99 1.57
N VAL A 8 -4.28 10.22 0.56
CA VAL A 8 -3.38 9.85 -0.53
C VAL A 8 -3.74 10.67 -1.76
N GLU A 9 -2.76 11.46 -2.20
CA GLU A 9 -2.80 12.24 -3.43
C GLU A 9 -1.96 11.56 -4.50
N ALA A 10 -2.64 11.14 -5.57
CA ALA A 10 -2.01 10.77 -6.82
C ALA A 10 -1.54 12.03 -7.58
N SER A 11 -0.68 11.85 -8.57
CA SER A 11 -0.20 12.96 -9.44
C SER A 11 -1.34 13.69 -10.16
N ASP A 12 -2.51 13.06 -10.29
CA ASP A 12 -3.71 13.59 -10.96
C ASP A 12 -4.82 13.99 -9.96
N GLY A 13 -4.60 13.80 -8.65
CA GLY A 13 -5.50 14.26 -7.59
C GLY A 13 -5.73 13.25 -6.46
N SER A 14 -6.59 13.59 -5.52
CA SER A 14 -6.88 12.76 -4.35
C SER A 14 -7.59 11.46 -4.73
N ILE A 15 -7.09 10.32 -4.25
CA ILE A 15 -7.67 8.99 -4.51
C ILE A 15 -8.33 8.37 -3.29
N GLY A 16 -8.01 8.85 -2.08
CA GLY A 16 -8.52 8.24 -0.86
C GLY A 16 -7.68 8.54 0.36
N LYS A 17 -7.68 7.61 1.31
CA LYS A 17 -6.96 7.70 2.59
C LYS A 17 -6.32 6.37 2.96
N VAL A 18 -5.26 6.41 3.75
CA VAL A 18 -4.61 5.20 4.28
C VAL A 18 -5.53 4.54 5.30
N ASP A 19 -5.88 3.29 5.07
CA ASP A 19 -6.60 2.45 6.03
C ASP A 19 -5.63 1.67 6.92
N LYS A 20 -4.52 1.18 6.34
CA LYS A 20 -3.47 0.44 7.05
C LYS A 20 -2.08 0.76 6.50
N HIS A 21 -1.06 0.61 7.33
CA HIS A 21 0.33 0.67 6.88
C HIS A 21 1.18 -0.43 7.54
N SER A 22 2.26 -0.81 6.89
CA SER A 22 3.29 -1.69 7.45
C SER A 22 4.66 -1.06 7.23
N GLU A 23 5.46 -1.04 8.28
CA GLU A 23 6.81 -0.45 8.32
C GLU A 23 7.88 -1.55 8.33
N ASP A 24 7.59 -2.73 7.78
CA ASP A 24 8.51 -3.86 7.80
C ASP A 24 9.79 -3.54 7.01
N VAL A 25 10.95 -3.85 7.59
CA VAL A 25 12.27 -3.42 7.10
C VAL A 25 12.62 -4.20 5.84
N GLY A 26 12.16 -3.70 4.69
CA GLY A 26 12.35 -4.32 3.37
C GLY A 26 11.07 -4.38 2.53
N ALA A 27 9.90 -4.22 3.17
CA ALA A 27 8.60 -4.32 2.53
C ALA A 27 7.61 -3.31 3.11
N ALA A 28 8.00 -2.04 3.18
CA ALA A 28 7.08 -0.99 3.62
C ALA A 28 5.96 -0.82 2.57
N TYR A 29 4.71 -0.98 2.99
CA TYR A 29 3.53 -0.80 2.15
C TYR A 29 2.42 -0.09 2.92
N ILE A 30 1.55 0.59 2.17
CA ILE A 30 0.35 1.24 2.68
C ILE A 30 -0.87 0.67 1.95
N VAL A 31 -1.91 0.37 2.71
CA VAL A 31 -3.23 0.03 2.18
C VAL A 31 -4.04 1.32 2.16
N VAL A 32 -4.49 1.69 0.97
CA VAL A 32 -5.27 2.91 0.74
C VAL A 32 -6.72 2.51 0.49
N ASP A 33 -7.60 2.99 1.34
CA ASP A 33 -9.04 3.01 1.11
C ASP A 33 -9.35 4.11 0.11
N THR A 34 -9.81 3.70 -1.06
CA THR A 34 -10.23 4.62 -2.12
C THR A 34 -11.71 5.01 -2.01
N GLY A 35 -12.46 4.39 -1.08
CA GLY A 35 -13.88 4.60 -0.91
C GLY A 35 -14.63 4.52 -2.25
N THR A 36 -15.52 5.46 -2.52
CA THR A 36 -16.38 5.48 -3.72
C THR A 36 -15.63 5.58 -5.06
N TRP A 37 -14.31 5.81 -5.06
CA TRP A 37 -13.52 6.04 -6.26
C TRP A 37 -13.34 4.77 -7.12
N ILE A 38 -13.21 3.59 -6.51
CA ILE A 38 -13.21 2.27 -7.19
C ILE A 38 -14.14 1.27 -6.47
N PHE A 39 -15.42 1.62 -6.32
CA PHE A 39 -16.42 0.73 -5.69
C PHE A 39 -16.13 0.37 -4.22
N GLY A 40 -15.41 1.21 -3.47
CA GLY A 40 -15.10 0.94 -2.06
C GLY A 40 -13.91 0.00 -1.86
N LYS A 41 -13.08 -0.19 -2.88
CA LYS A 41 -11.95 -1.13 -2.81
C LYS A 41 -10.71 -0.52 -2.20
N GLU A 42 -9.87 -1.39 -1.66
CA GLU A 42 -8.60 -1.02 -1.08
C GLU A 42 -7.46 -1.44 -1.99
N VAL A 43 -6.42 -0.62 -2.03
CA VAL A 43 -5.24 -0.87 -2.88
C VAL A 43 -3.99 -0.91 -2.02
N LEU A 44 -3.12 -1.87 -2.29
CA LEU A 44 -1.80 -1.94 -1.64
C LEU A 44 -0.79 -1.17 -2.48
N LEU A 45 -0.22 -0.12 -1.90
CA LEU A 45 0.83 0.68 -2.51
C LEU A 45 2.15 0.43 -1.75
N PRO A 46 3.21 -0.03 -2.44
CA PRO A 46 4.52 -0.11 -1.84
C PRO A 46 5.06 1.29 -1.56
N ALA A 47 5.87 1.46 -0.52
CA ALA A 47 6.52 2.73 -0.20
C ALA A 47 7.39 3.26 -1.35
N GLY A 48 7.81 2.40 -2.29
CA GLY A 48 8.54 2.80 -3.49
C GLY A 48 7.77 3.68 -4.48
N VAL A 49 6.43 3.74 -4.41
CA VAL A 49 5.64 4.68 -5.23
C VAL A 49 5.34 6.00 -4.50
N VAL A 50 5.67 6.08 -3.20
CA VAL A 50 5.49 7.28 -2.39
C VAL A 50 6.61 8.27 -2.72
N VAL A 51 6.23 9.44 -3.23
CA VAL A 51 7.17 10.53 -3.58
C VAL A 51 7.47 11.38 -2.37
N ARG A 52 6.42 11.69 -1.60
CA ARG A 52 6.52 12.58 -0.45
C ARG A 52 5.46 12.22 0.57
N VAL A 53 5.81 12.37 1.84
CA VAL A 53 4.88 12.30 2.97
C VAL A 53 4.91 13.65 3.68
N ASP A 54 3.74 14.25 3.82
CA ASP A 54 3.51 15.51 4.53
C ASP A 54 2.77 15.24 5.84
N PRO A 55 3.50 14.98 6.94
CA PRO A 55 2.89 14.67 8.23
C PRO A 55 2.19 15.87 8.87
N LYS A 56 2.52 17.10 8.47
CA LYS A 56 1.85 18.32 8.93
C LYS A 56 0.40 18.40 8.43
N GLU A 57 0.19 18.08 7.16
CA GLU A 57 -1.14 18.09 6.52
C GLU A 57 -1.83 16.72 6.54
N LYS A 58 -1.15 15.69 7.04
CA LYS A 58 -1.57 14.28 6.97
C LYS A 58 -1.87 13.85 5.53
N LYS A 59 -0.94 14.14 4.62
CA LYS A 59 -1.05 13.81 3.18
C LYS A 59 0.14 12.99 2.71
N ILE A 60 -0.10 12.10 1.77
CA ILE A 60 0.91 11.26 1.11
C ILE A 60 0.77 11.50 -0.39
N TYR A 61 1.85 11.91 -1.03
CA TYR A 61 1.94 12.11 -2.46
C TYR A 61 2.60 10.91 -3.12
N VAL A 62 1.95 10.35 -4.14
CA VAL A 62 2.45 9.20 -4.91
C VAL A 62 2.65 9.57 -6.38
N ASP A 63 3.67 8.98 -7.02
CA ASP A 63 3.96 9.19 -8.46
C ASP A 63 3.12 8.26 -9.35
N ARG A 64 1.88 8.03 -8.94
CA ARG A 64 0.95 7.16 -9.66
C ARG A 64 -0.32 7.95 -9.89
N THR A 65 -0.84 7.87 -11.11
CA THR A 65 -2.13 8.45 -11.45
C THR A 65 -3.25 7.55 -10.94
N LYS A 66 -4.46 8.11 -10.80
CA LYS A 66 -5.63 7.36 -10.32
C LYS A 66 -5.92 6.13 -11.20
N ASP A 67 -5.68 6.26 -12.50
CA ASP A 67 -5.87 5.18 -13.48
C ASP A 67 -4.82 4.06 -13.32
N GLN A 68 -3.56 4.43 -13.07
CA GLN A 68 -2.51 3.46 -12.73
C GLN A 68 -2.80 2.73 -11.43
N ILE A 69 -3.36 3.43 -10.44
CA ILE A 69 -3.76 2.84 -9.16
C ILE A 69 -4.97 1.91 -9.34
N LYS A 70 -5.89 2.23 -10.25
CA LYS A 70 -6.98 1.34 -10.64
C LYS A 70 -6.50 0.09 -11.39
N SER A 71 -5.39 0.19 -12.14
CA SER A 71 -4.72 -0.97 -12.74
C SER A 71 -3.81 -1.72 -11.78
N ALA A 72 -3.53 -1.18 -10.59
CA ALA A 72 -2.73 -1.86 -9.60
C ALA A 72 -3.49 -3.06 -9.02
N PRO A 73 -2.79 -4.11 -8.56
CA PRO A 73 -3.44 -5.23 -7.90
C PRO A 73 -4.22 -4.75 -6.68
N GLU A 74 -5.53 -4.95 -6.72
CA GLU A 74 -6.44 -4.60 -5.65
C GLU A 74 -6.14 -5.46 -4.42
N PHE A 75 -6.08 -4.84 -3.24
CA PHE A 75 -5.93 -5.56 -1.98
C PHE A 75 -7.33 -5.96 -1.51
N ASP A 76 -7.76 -7.14 -1.93
CA ASP A 76 -9.10 -7.62 -1.64
C ASP A 76 -9.16 -8.24 -0.23
N LYS A 77 -9.48 -7.41 0.79
CA LYS A 77 -9.58 -7.85 2.20
C LYS A 77 -10.52 -9.05 2.37
N GLU A 78 -11.59 -9.15 1.58
CA GLU A 78 -12.58 -10.22 1.70
C GLU A 78 -12.03 -11.58 1.22
N LYS A 79 -11.19 -11.58 0.17
CA LYS A 79 -10.43 -12.78 -0.23
C LYS A 79 -9.19 -13.06 0.64
N HIS A 80 -8.62 -12.05 1.28
CA HIS A 80 -7.32 -12.17 1.97
C HIS A 80 -7.39 -12.30 3.49
N LEU A 81 -8.50 -11.95 4.15
CA LEU A 81 -8.72 -12.16 5.60
C LEU A 81 -9.33 -13.52 5.93
N GLY A 82 -9.93 -14.21 4.95
CA GLY A 82 -10.57 -15.52 5.14
C GLY A 82 -9.63 -16.71 5.07
N ASN A 83 -8.34 -16.51 4.76
CA ASN A 83 -7.39 -17.61 4.59
C ASN A 83 -6.05 -17.34 5.31
N PRO A 84 -5.78 -17.99 6.46
CA PRO A 84 -4.56 -17.77 7.25
C PRO A 84 -3.26 -18.13 6.51
N ASP A 85 -3.36 -18.86 5.39
CA ASP A 85 -2.22 -19.20 4.53
C ASP A 85 -1.64 -17.99 3.77
N TYR A 86 -2.44 -16.93 3.55
CA TYR A 86 -2.03 -15.79 2.74
C TYR A 86 -1.05 -14.85 3.47
N HIS A 87 -1.13 -14.73 4.80
CA HIS A 87 -0.14 -13.98 5.58
C HIS A 87 1.26 -14.60 5.43
N GLN A 88 1.33 -15.93 5.32
CA GLN A 88 2.58 -16.64 5.08
C GLN A 88 3.06 -16.45 3.63
N GLN A 89 2.15 -16.41 2.65
CA GLN A 89 2.51 -16.27 1.25
C GLN A 89 2.97 -14.85 0.86
N VAL A 90 2.31 -13.79 1.36
CA VAL A 90 2.74 -12.40 1.16
C VAL A 90 4.03 -12.12 1.93
N GLY A 91 4.12 -12.64 3.17
CA GLY A 91 5.37 -12.66 3.91
C GLY A 91 6.49 -13.32 3.12
N THR A 92 6.27 -14.50 2.52
CA THR A 92 7.31 -15.21 1.76
C THR A 92 7.70 -14.53 0.44
N TYR A 93 6.74 -13.88 -0.23
CA TYR A 93 6.98 -13.17 -1.50
C TYR A 93 7.79 -11.87 -1.29
N TYR A 94 7.62 -11.22 -0.14
CA TYR A 94 8.32 -9.96 0.19
C TYR A 94 9.48 -10.12 1.21
N ALA A 95 9.58 -11.24 1.93
CA ALA A 95 10.66 -11.55 2.89
C ALA A 95 11.88 -12.25 2.27
N HIS A 96 12.01 -12.27 0.93
CA HIS A 96 13.25 -12.70 0.28
C HIS A 96 14.07 -11.51 -0.27
N PRO A 97 14.81 -10.76 0.57
CA PRO A 97 16.13 -10.35 0.15
C PRO A 97 16.98 -11.63 0.05
N ARG A 98 17.49 -11.90 -1.17
CA ARG A 98 18.35 -13.05 -1.49
C ARG A 98 19.26 -13.46 -0.31
N PRO A 99 19.39 -14.75 0.03
CA PRO A 99 20.49 -15.17 0.87
C PRO A 99 21.79 -14.88 0.13
N ARG A 100 22.63 -14.00 0.68
CA ARG A 100 24.02 -13.86 0.21
C ARG A 100 24.70 -15.20 0.53
N PRO A 101 25.28 -15.91 -0.46
CA PRO A 101 26.07 -17.09 -0.16
C PRO A 101 27.34 -16.63 0.53
N MET A 102 27.49 -16.95 1.82
CA MET A 102 28.79 -16.95 2.48
C MET A 102 29.35 -18.37 2.40
N MET A 103 30.37 -18.48 1.55
CA MET A 103 31.44 -19.49 1.40
C MET A 103 31.26 -20.86 2.05
#